data_AF-A0A935D5Z7-F1
#
_entry.id   AF-A0A935D5Z7-F1
#
_cell.length_a   1.000
_cell.length_b   1.000
_cell.length_c   1.000
_cell.angle_alpha   90.00
_cell.angle_beta   90.00
_cell.angle_gamma   90.00
#
_symmetry.space_group_name_H-M   'P 1'
#
loop_
_entity.id
_entity.type
_entity.pdbx_description
1 polymer ?
#
loop_
_entity_poly.entity_id
_entity_poly.type
_entity_poly.pdbx_seq_one_letter_code
_entity_poly.pdbx_strand_id
1 'polypeptide(L)'
;MRKLRAHRGHLEKIFRAENEWAFARYDFEKTWEGKIRIIGKCYPSTRDRLNHQTCWEHPGYDVWVVPPKDVQFAAKDIAGATFEGLLKWCNLLRRDGQREYVADANGNAIPEELFSYYVGDLEDFKAFLRQAAGSGHSLLFATG
;
A
#
# COMPACT_ATOMS: atom_id res chain seq x y z
N MET A 1 -22.47 -4.07 9.66
CA MET A 1 -23.03 -3.01 8.78
C MET A 1 -23.14 -1.60 9.40
N ARG A 2 -23.16 -1.40 10.73
CA ARG A 2 -23.29 -0.06 11.35
C ARG A 2 -22.02 0.82 11.27
N LYS A 3 -20.82 0.23 11.26
CA LYS A 3 -19.52 0.95 11.20
C LYS A 3 -19.20 1.56 9.82
N LEU A 4 -19.62 0.91 8.73
CA LEU A 4 -19.39 1.37 7.35
C LEU A 4 -20.15 2.67 7.00
N ARG A 5 -21.38 2.85 7.50
CA ARG A 5 -22.14 4.10 7.30
C ARG A 5 -21.51 5.29 8.01
N ALA A 6 -20.93 5.08 9.20
CA ALA A 6 -20.25 6.14 9.94
C ALA A 6 -18.98 6.61 9.22
N HIS A 7 -18.23 5.70 8.59
CA HIS A 7 -17.05 6.06 7.79
C HIS A 7 -17.42 6.80 6.50
N ARG A 8 -18.43 6.35 5.76
CA ARG A 8 -18.91 7.07 4.56
C ARG A 8 -19.33 8.52 4.86
N GLY A 9 -20.08 8.75 5.94
CA GLY A 9 -20.48 10.11 6.34
C GLY A 9 -19.32 10.99 6.81
N HIS A 10 -18.28 10.40 7.41
CA HIS A 10 -17.04 11.12 7.72
C HIS A 10 -16.23 11.42 6.47
N LEU A 11 -16.19 10.54 5.48
CA LEU A 11 -15.44 10.73 4.25
C LEU A 11 -16.11 11.71 3.29
N GLU A 12 -17.44 11.68 3.17
CA GLU A 12 -18.19 12.73 2.47
C GLU A 12 -18.01 14.10 3.16
N LYS A 13 -17.78 14.14 4.47
CA LYS A 13 -17.34 15.35 5.18
C LYS A 13 -15.88 15.70 4.90
N ILE A 14 -14.96 14.74 4.85
CA ILE A 14 -13.53 14.94 4.51
C ILE A 14 -13.39 15.52 3.10
N PHE A 15 -14.08 14.95 2.11
CA PHE A 15 -14.09 15.43 0.73
C PHE A 15 -14.84 16.77 0.56
N ARG A 16 -15.79 17.10 1.45
CA ARG A 16 -16.47 18.42 1.44
C ARG A 16 -15.78 19.49 2.28
N ALA A 17 -14.89 19.11 3.19
CA ALA A 17 -14.21 19.98 4.14
C ALA A 17 -12.76 20.25 3.74
N GLU A 18 -12.45 20.28 2.44
CA GLU A 18 -11.12 20.52 1.86
C GLU A 18 -10.35 21.73 2.42
N ASN A 19 -11.01 22.62 3.18
CA ASN A 19 -10.39 23.79 3.81
C ASN A 19 -9.87 23.60 5.25
N GLU A 20 -10.18 22.49 5.96
CA GLU A 20 -9.84 22.36 7.39
C GLU A 20 -8.91 21.18 7.74
N TRP A 21 -8.65 20.27 6.80
CA TRP A 21 -7.83 19.08 7.02
C TRP A 21 -6.48 19.21 6.31
N ALA A 22 -5.39 19.06 7.06
CA ALA A 22 -4.04 19.04 6.50
C ALA A 22 -3.74 17.64 5.92
N PHE A 23 -3.85 17.49 4.60
CA PHE A 23 -3.46 16.26 3.91
C PHE A 23 -1.97 16.30 3.55
N ALA A 24 -1.22 15.29 3.99
CA ALA A 24 0.04 14.94 3.36
C ALA A 24 -0.28 13.94 2.22
N ARG A 25 0.07 14.31 0.99
CA ARG A 25 -0.19 13.48 -0.20
C ARG A 25 1.08 12.74 -0.59
N TYR A 26 0.93 11.45 -0.90
CA TYR A 26 1.94 10.65 -1.56
C TYR A 26 1.32 10.10 -2.84
N ASP A 27 1.77 10.61 -3.97
CA ASP A 27 1.39 10.06 -5.27
C ASP A 27 2.35 8.93 -5.59
N PHE A 28 1.82 7.71 -5.64
CA PHE A 28 2.58 6.63 -6.24
C PHE A 28 2.76 6.97 -7.71
N GLU A 29 4.01 6.94 -8.18
CA GLU A 29 4.27 7.13 -9.61
C GLU A 29 3.56 6.06 -10.46
N LYS A 30 3.21 4.92 -9.85
CA LYS A 30 2.66 3.69 -10.43
C LYS A 30 1.56 3.07 -9.58
N THR A 31 0.87 2.09 -10.15
CA THR A 31 -0.24 1.37 -9.50
C THR A 31 0.16 0.81 -8.14
N TRP A 32 -0.55 1.21 -7.10
CA TRP A 32 -0.40 0.69 -5.73
C TRP A 32 -0.46 -0.86 -5.71
N GLU A 33 -1.30 -1.44 -6.55
CA GLU A 33 -1.57 -2.87 -6.66
C GLU A 33 -0.29 -3.64 -7.05
N GLY A 34 0.49 -3.11 -8.01
CA GLY A 34 1.77 -3.71 -8.38
C GLY A 34 2.79 -3.63 -7.25
N LYS A 35 2.89 -2.45 -6.62
CA LYS A 35 3.81 -2.20 -5.50
C LYS A 35 3.52 -3.09 -4.30
N ILE A 36 2.27 -3.13 -3.84
CA ILE A 36 1.88 -3.91 -2.67
C ILE A 36 1.94 -5.43 -2.92
N ARG A 37 1.89 -5.88 -4.18
CA ARG A 37 2.12 -7.28 -4.53
C ARG A 37 3.60 -7.66 -4.40
N ILE A 38 4.52 -6.81 -4.85
CA ILE A 38 5.97 -7.03 -4.68
C ILE A 38 6.34 -6.98 -3.19
N ILE A 39 5.96 -5.90 -2.50
CA ILE A 39 6.25 -5.74 -1.06
C ILE A 39 5.57 -6.87 -0.27
N GLY A 40 4.30 -7.13 -0.56
CA GLY A 40 3.45 -8.07 0.17
C GLY A 40 3.83 -9.52 0.06
N LYS A 41 4.67 -9.86 -0.90
CA LYS A 41 5.27 -11.18 -1.00
C LYS A 41 6.37 -11.37 0.04
N CYS A 42 7.21 -10.36 0.26
CA CYS A 42 8.25 -10.37 1.31
C CYS A 42 7.68 -10.05 2.70
N TYR A 43 6.63 -9.22 2.75
CA TYR A 43 6.02 -8.68 3.96
C TYR A 43 4.49 -8.91 3.94
N PRO A 44 4.03 -10.17 4.05
CA PRO A 44 2.61 -10.51 3.93
C PRO A 44 1.74 -9.81 4.98
N SER A 45 2.26 -9.63 6.20
CA SER A 45 1.56 -8.89 7.26
C SER A 45 1.42 -7.40 6.96
N THR A 46 2.39 -6.79 6.27
CA THR A 46 2.27 -5.42 5.78
C THR A 46 1.20 -5.33 4.70
N ARG A 47 1.22 -6.22 3.71
CA ARG A 47 0.17 -6.29 2.69
C ARG A 47 -1.20 -6.38 3.33
N ASP A 48 -1.42 -7.35 4.20
CA ASP A 48 -2.75 -7.60 4.76
C ASP A 48 -3.30 -6.40 5.55
N ARG A 49 -2.41 -5.61 6.16
CA ARG A 49 -2.76 -4.40 6.91
C ARG A 49 -2.94 -3.14 6.07
N LEU A 50 -2.17 -2.99 5.00
CA LEU A 50 -2.29 -1.84 4.10
C LEU A 50 -3.35 -2.05 3.01
N ASN A 51 -3.78 -3.29 2.78
CA ASN A 51 -4.72 -3.65 1.73
C ASN A 51 -6.18 -3.50 2.16
N HIS A 52 -7.08 -3.59 1.17
CA HIS A 52 -8.47 -3.17 1.05
C HIS A 52 -9.50 -3.71 2.07
N GLN A 53 -9.15 -3.96 3.33
CA GLN A 53 -10.08 -4.51 4.34
C GLN A 53 -11.33 -3.64 4.57
N THR A 54 -11.30 -2.37 4.16
CA THR A 54 -12.43 -1.44 4.23
C THR A 54 -12.68 -0.69 2.92
N CYS A 55 -12.47 -1.30 1.75
CA CYS A 55 -12.67 -0.61 0.46
C CYS A 55 -14.15 -0.31 0.15
N TRP A 56 -14.40 0.86 -0.43
CA TRP A 56 -15.68 1.22 -1.05
C TRP A 56 -15.46 1.98 -2.36
N GLU A 57 -16.36 1.77 -3.31
CA GLU A 57 -16.39 2.52 -4.57
C GLU A 57 -16.92 3.94 -4.33
N HIS A 58 -16.19 4.92 -4.85
CA HIS A 58 -16.63 6.29 -5.12
C HIS A 58 -16.66 6.48 -6.65
N PRO A 59 -17.50 7.35 -7.24
CA PRO A 59 -17.49 7.55 -8.69
C PRO A 59 -16.08 7.80 -9.25
N GLY A 60 -15.55 6.83 -10.00
CA GLY A 60 -14.23 6.86 -10.62
C GLY A 60 -13.04 6.42 -9.76
N TYR A 61 -13.24 6.05 -8.48
CA TYR A 61 -12.14 5.65 -7.59
C TYR A 61 -12.56 4.62 -6.53
N ASP A 62 -11.70 3.64 -6.27
CA ASP A 62 -11.74 2.80 -5.09
C ASP A 62 -11.00 3.48 -3.93
N VAL A 63 -11.63 3.54 -2.76
CA VAL A 63 -11.08 4.22 -1.59
C VAL A 63 -11.14 3.31 -0.36
N TRP A 64 -10.05 3.27 0.42
CA TRP A 64 -10.04 2.61 1.73
C TRP A 64 -9.19 3.37 2.74
N VAL A 65 -9.46 3.13 4.02
CA VAL A 65 -8.72 3.74 5.14
C VAL A 65 -7.90 2.68 5.86
N VAL A 66 -6.65 3.03 6.17
CA VAL A 66 -5.77 2.25 7.03
C VAL A 66 -5.66 2.96 8.38
N PRO A 67 -6.07 2.33 9.49
CA PRO A 67 -6.04 2.96 10.81
C PRO A 67 -4.60 3.10 11.33
N PRO A 68 -4.34 4.02 12.27
CA PRO A 68 -2.98 4.35 12.71
C PRO A 68 -2.18 3.14 13.23
N LYS A 69 -2.84 2.21 13.92
CA LYS A 69 -2.21 0.96 14.41
C LYS A 69 -1.60 0.11 13.28
N ASP A 70 -2.24 0.12 12.12
CA ASP A 70 -1.86 -0.73 10.99
C ASP A 70 -0.79 -0.02 10.15
N VAL A 71 -0.85 1.31 10.08
CA VAL A 71 0.23 2.16 9.56
C VAL A 71 1.51 1.99 10.39
N GLN A 72 1.41 2.06 11.72
CA GLN A 72 2.54 1.88 12.64
C GLN A 72 3.15 0.49 12.50
N PHE A 73 2.32 -0.55 12.37
CA PHE A 73 2.82 -1.88 12.11
C PHE A 73 3.58 -1.93 10.79
N ALA A 74 2.96 -1.48 9.69
CA ALA A 74 3.57 -1.53 8.37
C ALA A 74 4.91 -0.79 8.33
N ALA A 75 4.97 0.42 8.90
CA ALA A 75 6.18 1.22 8.98
C ALA A 75 7.32 0.48 9.70
N LYS A 76 7.01 -0.26 10.77
CA LYS A 76 7.99 -1.06 11.51
C LYS A 76 8.41 -2.31 10.74
N ASP A 77 7.45 -3.01 10.14
CA ASP A 77 7.65 -4.28 9.45
C ASP A 77 8.55 -4.12 8.21
N ILE A 78 8.35 -3.06 7.42
CA ILE A 78 9.17 -2.79 6.23
C ILE A 78 10.38 -1.88 6.49
N ALA A 79 10.68 -1.52 7.74
CA ALA A 79 11.76 -0.57 8.05
C ALA A 79 13.12 -1.02 7.49
N GLY A 80 13.39 -2.33 7.51
CA GLY A 80 14.59 -2.95 6.97
C GLY A 80 14.49 -3.40 5.52
N ALA A 81 13.39 -3.11 4.82
CA ALA A 81 13.24 -3.47 3.41
C ALA A 81 14.23 -2.68 2.55
N THR A 82 14.90 -3.39 1.63
CA THR A 82 15.78 -2.82 0.60
C THR A 82 15.36 -3.34 -0.77
N PHE A 83 15.69 -2.60 -1.82
CA PHE A 83 15.43 -3.03 -3.20
C PHE A 83 16.07 -4.40 -3.50
N GLU A 84 17.35 -4.57 -3.13
CA GLU A 84 18.08 -5.82 -3.33
C GLU A 84 17.48 -6.97 -2.51
N GLY A 85 16.96 -6.67 -1.31
CA GLY A 85 16.30 -7.65 -0.45
C GLY A 85 15.01 -8.17 -1.08
N LEU A 86 14.18 -7.26 -1.61
CA LEU A 86 12.95 -7.61 -2.33
C LEU A 86 13.28 -8.42 -3.60
N LEU A 87 14.28 -8.01 -4.37
CA LEU A 87 14.73 -8.67 -5.59
C LEU A 87 15.24 -10.09 -5.31
N LYS A 88 16.10 -10.24 -4.30
CA LYS A 88 16.65 -11.53 -3.87
C LYS A 88 15.55 -12.50 -3.47
N TRP A 89 14.56 -12.03 -2.71
CA TRP A 89 13.45 -12.88 -2.27
C TRP A 89 12.61 -13.37 -3.46
N CYS A 90 12.30 -12.49 -4.42
CA CYS A 90 11.56 -12.87 -5.61
C CYS A 90 12.33 -13.87 -6.50
N ASN A 91 13.66 -13.74 -6.55
CA ASN A 91 14.52 -14.69 -7.25
C ASN A 91 14.66 -16.05 -6.54
N LEU A 92 14.55 -16.08 -5.21
CA LEU A 92 14.49 -17.34 -4.46
C LEU A 92 13.23 -18.14 -4.78
N LEU A 93 12.06 -17.48 -4.87
CA LEU A 93 10.82 -18.15 -5.26
C LEU A 93 10.95 -18.87 -6.62
N ARG A 94 11.65 -18.27 -7.59
CA ARG A 94 11.88 -18.87 -8.91
C ARG A 94 12.73 -20.15 -8.86
N ARG A 95 13.62 -20.30 -7.87
CA ARG A 95 14.57 -21.43 -7.79
C ARG A 95 13.98 -22.70 -7.17
N ASP A 96 13.04 -22.57 -6.23
CA ASP A 96 12.52 -23.71 -5.47
C ASP A 96 11.47 -24.56 -6.22
N GLY A 97 11.29 -24.34 -7.53
CA GLY A 97 10.34 -25.09 -8.36
C GLY A 97 8.86 -24.82 -8.05
N GLN A 98 8.58 -24.05 -7.00
CA GLN A 98 7.27 -23.44 -6.78
C GLN A 98 7.13 -22.28 -7.76
N ARG A 99 6.14 -22.33 -8.66
CA ARG A 99 5.83 -21.23 -9.59
C ARG A 99 5.23 -20.01 -8.87
N GLU A 100 5.69 -19.68 -7.68
CA GLU A 100 5.34 -18.40 -7.09
C GLU A 100 6.15 -17.33 -7.80
N TYR A 101 5.49 -16.57 -8.67
CA TYR A 101 6.02 -15.34 -9.23
C TYR A 101 5.24 -14.17 -8.62
N VAL A 102 5.85 -12.99 -8.59
CA VAL A 102 5.08 -11.79 -8.30
C VAL A 102 4.23 -11.48 -9.53
N ALA A 103 2.92 -11.52 -9.36
CA ALA A 103 1.99 -11.22 -10.44
C ALA A 103 1.55 -9.75 -10.38
N ASP A 104 1.24 -9.16 -11.54
CA ASP A 104 0.53 -7.89 -11.62
C ASP A 104 -0.93 -8.05 -11.16
N ALA A 105 -1.73 -6.98 -11.29
CA ALA A 105 -3.16 -7.02 -10.99
C ALA A 105 -3.93 -8.06 -11.83
N ASN A 106 -3.47 -8.34 -13.05
CA ASN A 106 -4.09 -9.24 -14.02
C ASN A 106 -3.62 -10.70 -13.89
N GLY A 107 -2.70 -11.00 -12.97
CA GLY A 107 -2.14 -12.34 -12.80
C GLY A 107 -0.95 -12.63 -13.72
N ASN A 108 -0.46 -11.65 -14.48
CA ASN A 108 0.74 -11.84 -15.30
C ASN A 108 1.99 -11.74 -14.44
N ALA A 109 3.00 -12.56 -14.73
CA ALA A 109 4.29 -12.42 -14.06
C ALA A 109 4.90 -11.04 -14.33
N ILE A 110 5.27 -10.33 -13.26
CA ILE A 110 6.03 -9.10 -13.36
C ILE A 110 7.48 -9.50 -13.71
N PRO A 111 8.01 -9.05 -14.87
CA PRO A 111 9.41 -9.24 -15.22
C PRO A 111 10.34 -8.54 -14.21
N GLU A 112 11.53 -9.10 -14.01
CA GLU A 112 12.47 -8.61 -12.99
C GLU A 112 12.96 -7.19 -13.30
N GLU A 113 13.16 -6.92 -14.59
CA GLU A 113 13.52 -5.61 -15.14
C GLU A 113 12.48 -4.52 -14.84
N LEU A 114 11.23 -4.88 -14.50
CA LEU A 114 10.19 -3.94 -14.09
C LEU A 114 10.11 -3.75 -12.57
N PHE A 115 10.92 -4.44 -11.75
CA PHE A 115 10.82 -4.28 -10.31
C PHE A 115 11.24 -2.89 -9.85
N SER A 116 12.33 -2.35 -10.40
CA SER A 116 12.76 -0.97 -10.14
C SER A 116 11.68 0.05 -10.49
N TYR A 117 10.84 -0.26 -11.48
CA TYR A 117 9.72 0.59 -11.87
C TYR A 117 8.59 0.61 -10.81
N TYR A 118 8.31 -0.50 -10.14
CA TYR A 118 7.22 -0.58 -9.15
C TYR A 118 7.64 -0.28 -7.71
N VAL A 119 8.91 -0.52 -7.36
CA VAL A 119 9.43 -0.35 -6.00
C VAL A 119 10.69 0.52 -5.95
N GLY A 120 10.99 1.28 -7.01
CA GLY A 120 12.11 2.22 -7.03
C GLY A 120 11.97 3.36 -6.01
N ASP A 121 10.74 3.72 -5.69
CA ASP A 121 10.34 4.72 -4.67
C ASP A 121 10.18 4.09 -3.26
N LEU A 122 10.84 2.97 -2.99
CA LEU A 122 10.69 2.24 -1.72
C LEU A 122 11.08 3.09 -0.50
N GLU A 123 12.18 3.84 -0.59
CA GLU A 123 12.65 4.68 0.52
C GLU A 123 11.71 5.86 0.79
N ASP A 124 11.17 6.49 -0.24
CA ASP A 124 10.20 7.57 -0.10
C ASP A 124 8.89 7.06 0.52
N PHE A 125 8.43 5.89 0.09
CA PHE A 125 7.28 5.23 0.69
C PHE A 125 7.50 4.84 2.16
N LYS A 126 8.70 4.34 2.51
CA LYS A 126 9.07 4.08 3.91
C LYS A 126 9.09 5.37 4.72
N ALA A 127 9.62 6.47 4.17
CA ALA A 127 9.63 7.77 4.83
C ALA A 127 8.21 8.28 5.08
N PHE A 128 7.32 8.15 4.10
CA PHE A 128 5.90 8.50 4.22
C PHE A 128 5.20 7.68 5.31
N LEU A 129 5.36 6.35 5.31
CA LEU A 129 4.79 5.47 6.34
C LEU A 129 5.32 5.81 7.73
N ARG A 130 6.63 6.10 7.86
CA ARG A 130 7.26 6.49 9.13
C ARG A 130 6.69 7.81 9.65
N GLN A 131 6.50 8.79 8.77
CA GLN A 131 5.90 10.08 9.13
C GLN A 131 4.45 9.87 9.62
N ALA A 132 3.63 9.17 8.84
CA ALA A 132 2.24 8.89 9.22
C ALA A 132 2.14 8.11 10.54
N ALA A 133 3.02 7.12 10.74
CA ALA A 133 3.11 6.34 11.97
C ALA A 133 3.50 7.19 13.20
N GLY A 134 4.50 8.06 13.05
CA GLY A 134 5.01 8.92 14.12
C GLY A 134 4.00 9.98 14.58
N SER A 135 3.16 10.46 13.67
CA SER A 135 2.09 11.41 13.99
C SER A 135 0.78 10.75 14.42
N GLY A 136 0.68 9.42 14.40
CA GLY A 136 -0.56 8.70 14.72
C GLY A 136 -1.67 8.92 13.69
N HIS A 137 -1.32 9.25 12.45
CA HIS A 137 -2.26 9.51 11.38
C HIS A 137 -2.81 8.22 10.75
N SER A 138 -4.03 8.29 10.22
CA SER A 138 -4.57 7.27 9.32
C SER A 138 -4.10 7.54 7.89
N LEU A 139 -4.05 6.50 7.06
CA LEU A 139 -3.87 6.68 5.62
C LEU A 139 -5.21 6.54 4.92
N LEU A 140 -5.42 7.38 3.90
CA LEU A 140 -6.50 7.27 2.94
C LEU A 140 -5.86 6.92 1.60
N PHE A 141 -6.22 5.77 1.04
CA PHE A 141 -5.81 5.40 -0.30
C PHE A 141 -6.97 5.64 -1.26
N ALA A 142 -6.66 6.14 -2.45
CA ALA A 142 -7.58 6.27 -3.56
C ALA A 142 -6.88 5.76 -4.83
N THR A 143 -7.50 4.81 -5.54
CA THR A 143 -7.03 4.24 -6.80
C THR A 143 -8.14 4.35 -7.84
N GLY A 144 -7.84 4.56 -9.12
CA GLY A 144 -8.82 4.81 -10.18
C GLY A 144 -8.34 4.30 -11.54
#